data_AF-A0ABD3TWA2-F1
#
_entry.id   AF-A0ABD3TWA2-F1
#
_cell.length_a   1.000
_cell.length_b   1.000
_cell.length_c   1.000
_cell.angle_alpha   90.00
_cell.angle_beta   90.00
_cell.angle_gamma   90.00
#
_symmetry.space_group_name_H-M   'P 1'
#
loop_
_entity.id
_entity.type
_entity.pdbx_description
1 polymer ?
#
loop_
_entity_poly.entity_id
_entity_poly.type
_entity_poly.pdbx_seq_one_letter_code
_entity_poly.pdbx_strand_id
1 'polypeptide(L)' 'MGGISAIYMNLGACTITEAELLALRMGLTLAWERRIEKLEVELDSQVVINKIKNTDLGILI' A
#
# COMPACT_ATOMS: atom_id res chain seq x y z
N MET A 1 -17.27 8.46 -5.54
CA MET A 1 -16.03 7.73 -5.17
C MET A 1 -14.87 8.70 -5.26
N GLY A 2 -14.26 9.05 -4.13
CA GLY A 2 -13.04 9.85 -4.13
C GLY A 2 -11.85 8.90 -4.27
N GLY A 3 -11.13 8.96 -5.40
CA GLY A 3 -9.92 8.19 -5.62
C GLY A 3 -8.69 8.95 -5.10
N ILE A 4 -7.61 8.20 -4.84
CA ILE A 4 -6.28 8.78 -4.61
C ILE A 4 -5.54 8.74 -5.96
N SER A 5 -5.06 9.89 -6.43
CA SER A 5 -4.24 9.95 -7.65
C SER A 5 -2.90 9.24 -7.45
N ALA A 6 -2.34 8.67 -8.52
CA ALA A 6 -1.10 7.91 -8.48
C ALA A 6 0.08 8.73 -7.91
N ILE A 7 0.83 8.12 -6.99
CA ILE A 7 2.06 8.66 -6.40
C ILE A 7 3.23 7.86 -6.99
N TYR A 8 4.27 8.54 -7.46
CA TYR A 8 5.49 7.91 -7.94
C TYR A 8 6.71 8.46 -7.19
N MET A 9 7.67 7.58 -6.90
CA MET A 9 8.91 7.93 -6.20
C MET A 9 10.06 7.08 -6.74
N ASN A 10 11.21 7.70 -6.97
CA ASN A 10 12.45 6.97 -7.27
C ASN A 10 13.13 6.60 -5.95
N LEU A 11 13.19 5.30 -5.65
CA LEU A 11 13.74 4.77 -4.40
C LEU A 11 15.24 4.45 -4.46
N GLY A 12 15.88 4.59 -5.64
CA GLY A 12 17.25 4.14 -5.84
C GLY A 12 17.35 2.61 -5.82
N ALA A 13 18.37 2.06 -5.16
CA ALA A 13 18.55 0.61 -5.06
C ALA A 13 17.58 0.01 -4.03
N CYS A 14 16.56 -0.69 -4.52
CA CYS A 14 15.61 -1.45 -3.70
C CYS A 14 15.14 -2.70 -4.43
N THR A 15 14.61 -3.67 -3.69
CA THR A 15 13.88 -4.80 -4.26
C THR A 15 12.47 -4.39 -4.69
N ILE A 16 11.87 -5.16 -5.60
CA ILE A 16 10.49 -4.95 -6.05
C ILE A 16 9.52 -5.00 -4.85
N THR A 17 9.69 -5.98 -3.96
CA THR A 17 8.85 -6.14 -2.77
C THR A 17 8.94 -4.96 -1.80
N GLU A 18 10.13 -4.38 -1.62
CA GLU A 18 10.31 -3.17 -0.79
C GLU A 18 9.61 -1.96 -1.41
N ALA A 19 9.72 -1.78 -2.73
CA ALA A 19 9.06 -0.70 -3.44
C ALA A 19 7.52 -0.80 -3.34
N GLU A 20 6.96 -1.99 -3.53
CA GLU A 20 5.52 -2.25 -3.43
C GLU A 20 4.99 -2.03 -2.01
N LEU A 21 5.69 -2.53 -0.99
CA LEU A 21 5.30 -2.32 0.42
C LEU A 21 5.33 -0.84 0.79
N LEU A 22 6.33 -0.10 0.30
CA LEU A 22 6.41 1.33 0.54
C LEU A 22 5.28 2.09 -0.18
N ALA A 23 5.00 1.75 -1.44
CA ALA A 23 3.89 2.32 -2.20
C ALA A 23 2.55 2.09 -1.49
N LEU A 24 2.30 0.87 -1.00
CA LEU A 24 1.12 0.55 -0.21
C LEU A 24 1.05 1.40 1.06
N ARG A 25 2.13 1.48 1.84
CA ARG A 25 2.18 2.29 3.08
C ARG A 25 1.89 3.76 2.80
N MET A 26 2.44 4.33 1.72
CA MET A 26 2.19 5.70 1.32
C MET A 26 0.73 5.92 0.92
N GLY A 27 0.14 5.01 0.14
CA GLY A 27 -1.27 5.06 -0.24
C GLY A 27 -2.21 5.02 0.97
N LEU A 28 -1.96 4.11 1.92
CA LEU A 28 -2.73 4.00 3.16
C LEU A 28 -2.58 5.24 4.05
N THR A 29 -1.37 5.80 4.16
CA THR A 29 -1.13 7.03 4.93
C THR A 29 -1.91 8.20 4.34
N LEU A 30 -1.90 8.34 3.01
CA LEU A 30 -2.64 9.41 2.33
C LEU A 30 -4.16 9.21 2.46
N ALA A 31 -4.65 7.96 2.40
CA ALA A 31 -6.05 7.65 2.64
C ALA A 31 -6.48 8.07 4.04
N TRP A 32 -5.66 7.76 5.04
CA TRP A 32 -5.87 8.13 6.44
C TRP A 32 -5.91 9.65 6.63
N GLU A 33 -4.93 10.38 6.09
CA GLU A 33 -4.87 11.84 6.13
C GLU A 33 -6.11 12.50 5.48
N ARG A 34 -6.64 11.87 4.42
CA ARG A 34 -7.85 12.32 3.73
C ARG A 34 -9.15 11.84 4.37
N ARG A 35 -9.09 11.14 5.51
CA ARG A 35 -10.24 10.55 6.21
C ARG A 35 -11.08 9.63 5.32
N ILE A 36 -10.41 8.88 4.43
CA ILE A 36 -11.06 7.84 3.62
C ILE A 36 -11.22 6.60 4.50
N GLU A 37 -12.44 6.35 4.97
CA GLU A 37 -12.75 5.24 5.89
C GLU A 37 -12.87 3.89 5.19
N LYS A 38 -13.16 3.88 3.90
CA LYS A 38 -13.31 2.67 3.08
C LYS A 38 -12.44 2.80 1.84
N LEU A 39 -11.40 2.00 1.78
CA LEU A 39 -10.44 1.97 0.68
C LEU A 39 -10.33 0.55 0.15
N GLU A 40 -10.45 0.42 -1.17
CA GLU A 40 -10.09 -0.79 -1.89
C GLU A 40 -8.70 -0.58 -2.48
N VAL A 41 -7.79 -1.53 -2.27
CA VAL A 41 -6.42 -1.47 -2.77
C VAL A 41 -6.15 -2.70 -3.62
N GLU A 42 -5.80 -2.48 -4.88
CA GLU A 42 -5.35 -3.53 -5.78
C GLU A 42 -3.81 -3.62 -5.73
N LEU A 43 -3.31 -4.84 -5.56
CA LEU A 43 -1.89 -5.17 -5.61
C LEU A 43 -1.71 -6.33 -6.59
N ASP A 44 -0.80 -6.19 -7.52
CA ASP A 44 -0.45 -7.19 -8.53
C ASP A 44 0.52 -8.27 -7.98
N SER A 45 1.03 -8.09 -6.76
CA SER A 45 2.04 -8.94 -6.14
C SER A 45 1.50 -9.82 -5.01
N GLN A 46 1.35 -11.11 -5.31
CA GLN A 46 0.91 -12.12 -4.33
C GLN A 46 1.88 -12.23 -3.13
N VAL A 47 3.18 -12.00 -3.35
CA VAL A 47 4.20 -12.04 -2.29
C VAL A 47 3.94 -10.95 -1.26
N VAL A 48 3.60 -9.74 -1.72
CA VAL A 48 3.27 -8.62 -0.84
C VAL A 48 1.97 -8.86 -0.09
N ILE A 49 0.92 -9.37 -0.77
CA ILE A 49 -0.35 -9.76 -0.13
C ILE A 49 -0.09 -10.76 1.00
N ASN A 50 0.69 -11.80 0.74
CA ASN A 50 1.01 -12.82 1.74
C ASN A 50 1.81 -12.23 2.91
N LYS A 51 2.76 -11.33 2.64
CA LYS A 51 3.52 -10.65 3.71
C LYS A 51 2.59 -9.84 4.61
N ILE A 52 1.68 -9.05 4.06
CA ILE A 52 0.76 -8.22 4.86
C ILE A 52 -0.16 -9.10 5.69
N LYS A 53 -0.76 -10.13 5.09
CA LYS A 53 -1.65 -11.07 5.80
C LYS A 53 -0.97 -11.83 6.94
N ASN A 54 0.31 -12.14 6.78
CA ASN A 54 1.10 -12.84 7.80
C ASN A 54 1.74 -11.92 8.83
N THR A 55 1.64 -10.60 8.65
CA THR A 55 2.09 -9.67 9.67
C THR A 55 0.90 -9.42 10.61
N ASP A 56 1.10 -9.51 11.92
CA ASP A 56 0.10 -9.17 12.96
C ASP A 56 -0.29 -7.67 12.97
N LEU A 57 -0.22 -6.98 11.82
CA LEU A 57 -0.50 -5.57 11.66
C LEU A 57 -2.00 -5.22 11.78
N GLY A 58 -2.88 -6.19 12.00
CA GLY A 58 -4.33 -5.95 12.17
C GLY A 58 -5.00 -5.31 10.94
N ILE A 59 -4.33 -5.31 9.78
CA ILE A 59 -4.87 -4.80 8.53
C ILE A 59 -5.75 -5.91 7.94
N LEU A 60 -7.06 -5.79 8.17
CA LEU A 60 -8.08 -6.55 7.43
C LEU A 60 -8.10 -6.02 5.98
N ILE A 61 -7.36 -6.70 5.10
CA ILE A 61 -7.49 -6.60 3.64
C ILE A 61 -8.51 -7.62 3.15
#